data_AF-A0A1H5SRV7-F1
#
_entry.id   AF-A0A1H5SRV7-F1
#
_cell.length_a   1.000
_cell.length_b   1.000
_cell.length_c   1.000
_cell.angle_alpha   90.00
_cell.angle_beta   90.00
_cell.angle_gamma   90.00
#
_symmetry.space_group_name_H-M   'P 1'
#
loop_
_entity.id
_entity.type
_entity.pdbx_description
1 polymer ?
#
loop_
_entity_poly.entity_id
_entity_poly.type
_entity_poly.pdbx_seq_one_letter_code
_entity_poly.pdbx_strand_id
1 'polypeptide(L)'
;MKKGVFWKAYGIVVTCSLVLILAGLGVLWFYLDNYEKSRPEYKVDEIVEKLNKSDIDDLLTHLDIQVTEFENMDSVKEYLKSELSGEWSYTKNRNDSTDEEPCYILIKDGDKVGSISLNKDGKQGIFKMSNYSLASFNTELNKTRTVTIKAPNNAAVFVNGIALSDDYVSSNDEEVVDLEYVVDYIETPTYKSYKLDNIYGDLDVKVVGVSGNELSVEATETEDEKIVAYEYSFDCSEDFINSVDQRVRDYIYEYVDYVINTKQVSKVQSYTLSASNARKLFSNSAVAIAWNGTPKSIDYGEIETSNYQQYTEDCFSVEASVTASVVTNSGDVREYPTTLKIIWVKKSGSWYVVDFKLGR
;
A
#
# COMPACT_ATOMS: atom_id res chain seq x y z
N MET A 1 -68.86 -54.75 -39.16
CA MET A 1 -68.59 -53.31 -38.90
C MET A 1 -68.03 -52.66 -40.16
N LYS A 2 -68.64 -51.55 -40.64
CA LYS A 2 -68.11 -50.80 -41.79
C LYS A 2 -66.76 -50.18 -41.41
N LYS A 3 -65.67 -50.57 -42.08
CA LYS A 3 -64.28 -50.14 -41.79
C LYS A 3 -64.15 -48.62 -41.55
N GLY A 4 -64.93 -47.78 -42.23
CA GLY A 4 -64.87 -46.32 -42.09
C GLY A 4 -65.37 -45.72 -40.76
N VAL A 5 -66.22 -46.40 -39.99
CA VAL A 5 -66.69 -45.90 -38.68
C VAL A 5 -65.64 -46.18 -37.58
N PHE A 6 -64.98 -47.34 -37.67
CA PHE A 6 -63.91 -47.73 -36.75
C PHE A 6 -62.73 -46.76 -36.82
N TRP A 7 -62.22 -46.44 -38.03
CA TRP A 7 -61.10 -45.51 -38.20
C TRP A 7 -61.39 -44.08 -37.73
N LYS A 8 -62.65 -43.61 -37.82
CA LYS A 8 -63.06 -42.31 -37.28
C LYS A 8 -63.08 -42.29 -35.75
N ALA A 9 -63.69 -43.30 -35.12
CA ALA A 9 -63.71 -43.41 -33.66
C ALA A 9 -62.29 -43.63 -33.09
N TYR A 10 -61.49 -44.47 -33.75
CA TYR A 10 -60.09 -44.69 -33.40
C TYR A 10 -59.27 -43.40 -33.50
N GLY A 11 -59.43 -42.63 -34.59
CA GLY A 11 -58.77 -41.33 -34.76
C GLY A 11 -59.10 -40.36 -33.62
N ILE A 12 -60.38 -40.25 -33.23
CA ILE A 12 -60.80 -39.39 -32.11
C ILE A 12 -60.16 -39.84 -30.79
N VAL A 13 -60.18 -41.14 -30.48
CA VAL A 13 -59.56 -41.68 -29.26
C VAL A 13 -58.06 -41.42 -29.26
N VAL A 14 -57.37 -41.65 -30.37
CA VAL A 14 -55.93 -41.39 -30.49
C VAL A 14 -55.61 -39.90 -30.33
N THR A 15 -56.39 -39.00 -30.95
CA THR A 15 -56.21 -37.55 -30.79
C THR A 15 -56.45 -37.12 -29.34
N CYS A 16 -57.52 -37.59 -28.69
CA CYS A 16 -57.77 -37.30 -27.28
C CYS A 16 -56.64 -37.81 -26.38
N SER A 17 -56.15 -39.04 -26.62
CA SER A 17 -55.01 -39.60 -25.91
C SER A 17 -53.74 -38.77 -26.11
N LEU A 18 -53.47 -38.31 -27.34
CA LEU A 18 -52.33 -37.42 -27.63
C LEU A 18 -52.45 -36.08 -26.89
N VAL A 19 -53.63 -35.46 -26.86
CA VAL A 19 -53.86 -34.22 -26.12
C VAL A 19 -53.65 -34.42 -24.62
N LEU A 20 -54.13 -35.54 -24.05
CA LEU A 20 -53.89 -35.87 -22.65
C LEU A 20 -52.41 -36.11 -22.35
N ILE A 21 -51.67 -36.76 -23.26
CA ILE A 21 -50.22 -36.95 -23.14
C ILE A 21 -49.51 -35.59 -23.16
N LEU A 22 -49.85 -34.71 -24.12
CA LEU A 22 -49.24 -33.37 -24.21
C LEU A 22 -49.54 -32.51 -22.98
N ALA A 23 -50.78 -32.54 -22.49
CA ALA A 23 -51.16 -31.86 -21.25
C ALA A 23 -50.41 -32.43 -20.04
N GLY A 24 -50.30 -33.77 -19.95
CA GLY A 24 -49.53 -34.45 -18.91
C GLY A 24 -48.04 -34.10 -18.94
N LEU A 25 -47.44 -34.05 -20.14
CA LEU A 25 -46.06 -33.60 -20.32
C LEU A 25 -45.88 -32.14 -19.92
N GLY A 26 -46.84 -31.27 -20.23
CA GLY A 26 -46.82 -29.87 -19.79
C GLY A 26 -46.84 -29.72 -18.26
N VAL A 27 -47.72 -30.45 -17.58
CA VAL A 27 -47.78 -30.47 -16.10
C VAL A 27 -46.50 -31.06 -15.52
N LEU A 28 -45.96 -32.11 -16.11
CA LEU A 28 -44.70 -32.71 -15.68
C LEU A 28 -43.54 -31.73 -15.82
N TRP A 29 -43.45 -31.02 -16.94
CA TRP A 29 -42.41 -30.03 -17.18
C TRP A 29 -42.50 -28.87 -16.19
N PHE A 30 -43.72 -28.38 -15.93
CA PHE A 30 -43.96 -27.37 -14.92
C PHE A 30 -43.62 -27.85 -13.50
N TYR A 31 -43.92 -29.11 -13.17
CA TYR A 31 -43.53 -29.71 -11.89
C TYR A 31 -42.01 -29.82 -11.75
N LEU A 32 -41.30 -30.26 -12.80
CA LEU A 32 -39.84 -30.39 -12.80
C LEU A 32 -39.12 -29.05 -12.66
N ASP A 33 -39.61 -28.02 -13.36
CA ASP A 33 -39.08 -26.64 -13.24
C ASP A 33 -39.23 -26.11 -11.80
N ASN A 34 -40.38 -26.31 -11.17
CA ASN A 34 -40.58 -25.92 -9.77
C ASN A 34 -39.75 -26.80 -8.79
N TYR A 35 -39.60 -28.09 -9.11
CA TYR A 35 -38.78 -28.99 -8.30
C TYR A 35 -37.32 -28.56 -8.30
N GLU A 36 -36.76 -28.21 -9.46
CA GLU A 36 -35.40 -27.72 -9.58
C GLU A 36 -35.19 -26.44 -8.75
N LYS A 37 -36.10 -25.46 -8.89
CA LYS A 37 -36.11 -24.21 -8.11
C LYS A 37 -36.24 -24.41 -6.61
N SER A 38 -36.86 -25.51 -6.18
CA SER A 38 -37.04 -25.83 -4.77
C SER A 38 -35.81 -26.40 -4.09
N ARG A 39 -34.75 -26.70 -4.84
CA ARG A 39 -33.51 -27.25 -4.30
C ARG A 39 -32.63 -26.13 -3.75
N PRO A 40 -31.90 -26.38 -2.65
CA PRO A 40 -30.98 -25.38 -2.12
C PRO A 40 -29.88 -25.02 -3.13
N GLU A 41 -29.43 -25.99 -3.94
CA GLU A 41 -28.43 -25.76 -5.00
C GLU A 41 -28.86 -24.66 -5.98
N TYR A 42 -30.15 -24.56 -6.33
CA TYR A 42 -30.64 -23.51 -7.24
C TYR A 42 -30.38 -22.11 -6.68
N LYS A 43 -30.56 -21.92 -5.35
CA LYS A 43 -30.28 -20.63 -4.71
C LYS A 43 -28.79 -20.34 -4.61
N VAL A 44 -27.97 -21.37 -4.42
CA VAL A 44 -26.51 -21.24 -4.45
C VAL A 44 -26.00 -20.89 -5.84
N ASP A 45 -26.53 -21.54 -6.89
CA ASP A 45 -26.20 -21.26 -8.28
C ASP A 45 -26.49 -19.78 -8.62
N GLU A 46 -27.63 -19.24 -8.17
CA GLU A 46 -27.98 -17.82 -8.32
C GLU A 46 -26.95 -16.90 -7.65
N ILE A 47 -26.51 -17.22 -6.42
CA ILE A 47 -25.50 -16.45 -5.68
C ILE A 47 -24.13 -16.52 -6.39
N VAL A 48 -23.73 -17.71 -6.85
CA VAL A 48 -22.45 -17.90 -7.54
C VAL A 48 -22.45 -17.23 -8.93
N GLU A 49 -23.58 -17.22 -9.64
CA GLU A 49 -23.73 -16.46 -10.87
C GLU A 49 -23.58 -14.95 -10.63
N LYS A 50 -24.14 -14.44 -9.54
CA LYS A 50 -23.96 -13.05 -9.10
C LYS A 50 -22.52 -12.71 -8.77
N LEU A 51 -21.82 -13.58 -8.03
CA LEU A 51 -20.39 -13.41 -7.73
C LEU A 51 -19.53 -13.38 -9.00
N ASN A 52 -19.78 -14.29 -9.95
CA ASN A 52 -19.12 -14.30 -11.26
C ASN A 52 -19.40 -13.06 -12.12
N LYS A 53 -20.50 -12.35 -11.85
CA LYS A 53 -20.89 -11.09 -12.50
C LYS A 53 -20.50 -9.83 -11.71
N SER A 54 -19.86 -10.00 -10.54
CA SER A 54 -19.59 -8.92 -9.58
C SER A 54 -20.85 -8.12 -9.19
N ASP A 55 -22.02 -8.76 -9.18
CA ASP A 55 -23.30 -8.18 -8.78
C ASP A 55 -23.63 -8.59 -7.34
N ILE A 56 -23.19 -7.77 -6.37
CA ILE A 56 -23.20 -8.13 -4.94
C ILE A 56 -24.07 -7.26 -4.06
N ASP A 57 -24.82 -6.31 -4.62
CA ASP A 57 -25.53 -5.31 -3.83
C ASP A 57 -26.46 -5.92 -2.76
N ASP A 58 -27.09 -7.06 -3.05
CA ASP A 58 -27.88 -7.79 -2.06
C ASP A 58 -27.04 -8.61 -1.07
N LEU A 59 -25.91 -9.17 -1.52
CA LEU A 59 -24.99 -9.93 -0.66
C LEU A 59 -24.29 -9.06 0.39
N LEU A 60 -24.02 -7.79 0.06
CA LEU A 60 -23.39 -6.84 0.99
C LEU A 60 -24.23 -6.62 2.26
N THR A 61 -25.56 -6.80 2.19
CA THR A 61 -26.44 -6.68 3.36
C THR A 61 -26.22 -7.78 4.41
N HIS A 62 -25.54 -8.87 4.02
CA HIS A 62 -25.17 -9.96 4.90
C HIS A 62 -23.75 -9.82 5.48
N LEU A 63 -23.01 -8.77 5.09
CA LEU A 63 -21.68 -8.47 5.60
C LEU A 63 -21.77 -7.31 6.61
N ASP A 64 -21.02 -7.41 7.70
CA ASP A 64 -20.83 -6.28 8.62
C ASP A 64 -19.79 -5.34 8.00
N ILE A 65 -20.28 -4.33 7.29
CA ILE A 65 -19.45 -3.32 6.61
C ILE A 65 -19.55 -2.00 7.38
N GLN A 66 -18.43 -1.58 7.95
CA GLN A 66 -18.32 -0.32 8.68
C GLN A 66 -17.42 0.64 7.92
N VAL A 67 -18.03 1.61 7.24
CA VAL A 67 -17.30 2.60 6.45
C VAL A 67 -16.79 3.71 7.36
N THR A 68 -15.49 3.99 7.29
CA THR A 68 -14.85 5.10 8.01
C THR A 68 -15.15 6.44 7.34
N GLU A 69 -14.83 7.57 7.99
CA GLU A 69 -15.01 8.89 7.38
C GLU A 69 -14.12 9.13 6.15
N PHE A 70 -13.06 8.33 5.99
CA PHE A 70 -12.13 8.43 4.87
C PHE A 70 -12.62 7.74 3.61
N GLU A 71 -13.68 6.93 3.70
CA GLU A 71 -14.24 6.18 2.58
C GLU A 71 -15.73 6.49 2.44
N ASN A 72 -16.33 6.10 1.32
CA ASN A 72 -17.77 6.10 1.17
C ASN A 72 -18.24 4.74 0.66
N MET A 73 -19.54 4.47 0.81
CA MET A 73 -20.09 3.16 0.44
C MET A 73 -19.90 2.84 -1.05
N ASP A 74 -19.89 3.84 -1.94
CA ASP A 74 -19.69 3.61 -3.37
C ASP A 74 -18.24 3.19 -3.66
N SER A 75 -17.24 3.83 -3.05
CA SER A 75 -15.83 3.44 -3.19
C SER A 75 -15.55 2.07 -2.58
N VAL A 76 -16.12 1.76 -1.41
CA VAL A 76 -16.01 0.44 -0.78
C VAL A 76 -16.63 -0.63 -1.69
N LYS A 77 -17.81 -0.37 -2.27
CA LYS A 77 -18.44 -1.30 -3.22
C LYS A 77 -17.59 -1.54 -4.45
N GLU A 78 -16.96 -0.52 -4.99
CA GLU A 78 -16.07 -0.65 -6.15
C GLU A 78 -14.86 -1.51 -5.83
N TYR A 79 -14.22 -1.29 -4.67
CA TYR A 79 -13.15 -2.14 -4.16
C TYR A 79 -13.58 -3.60 -3.96
N LEU A 80 -14.71 -3.85 -3.29
CA LEU A 80 -15.22 -5.20 -3.11
C LEU A 80 -15.54 -5.89 -4.44
N LYS A 81 -15.97 -5.14 -5.46
CA LYS A 81 -16.20 -5.66 -6.82
C LYS A 81 -14.91 -6.04 -7.52
N SER A 82 -13.81 -5.30 -7.33
CA SER A 82 -12.51 -5.70 -7.88
C SER A 82 -11.98 -6.97 -7.21
N GLU A 83 -12.20 -7.13 -5.91
CA GLU A 83 -11.83 -8.35 -5.16
C GLU A 83 -12.60 -9.59 -5.60
N LEU A 84 -13.74 -9.44 -6.28
CA LEU A 84 -14.52 -10.56 -6.80
C LEU A 84 -14.02 -11.12 -8.13
N SER A 85 -13.10 -10.43 -8.80
CA SER A 85 -12.55 -10.87 -10.09
C SER A 85 -12.01 -12.30 -10.01
N GLY A 86 -12.53 -13.23 -10.82
CA GLY A 86 -12.13 -14.64 -10.83
C GLY A 86 -13.28 -15.57 -11.16
N GLU A 87 -13.00 -16.88 -11.23
CA GLU A 87 -14.02 -17.92 -11.43
C GLU A 87 -14.54 -18.40 -10.08
N TRP A 88 -15.84 -18.19 -9.82
CA TRP A 88 -16.51 -18.66 -8.62
C TRP A 88 -17.25 -19.96 -8.86
N SER A 89 -17.07 -20.89 -7.93
CA SER A 89 -17.78 -22.16 -7.85
C SER A 89 -18.04 -22.52 -6.38
N TYR A 90 -18.64 -23.69 -6.15
CA TYR A 90 -18.95 -24.12 -4.78
C TYR A 90 -18.94 -25.64 -4.65
N THR A 91 -18.85 -26.09 -3.40
CA THR A 91 -19.06 -27.50 -3.03
C THR A 91 -19.85 -27.62 -1.74
N LYS A 92 -20.63 -28.68 -1.58
CA LYS A 92 -21.44 -28.89 -0.37
C LYS A 92 -20.56 -29.12 0.85
N ASN A 93 -20.75 -28.32 1.90
CA ASN A 93 -20.09 -28.50 3.19
C ASN A 93 -20.77 -29.61 3.98
N ARG A 94 -20.37 -30.85 3.76
CA ARG A 94 -21.03 -32.02 4.36
C ARG A 94 -20.94 -32.10 5.89
N ASN A 95 -19.98 -31.42 6.50
CA ASN A 95 -19.79 -31.46 7.95
C ASN A 95 -20.79 -30.55 8.67
N ASP A 96 -21.11 -29.40 8.08
CA ASP A 96 -21.96 -28.37 8.71
C ASP A 96 -23.37 -28.31 8.08
N SER A 97 -23.60 -28.96 6.94
CA SER A 97 -24.92 -28.99 6.28
C SER A 97 -25.92 -29.86 7.02
N THR A 98 -27.13 -29.33 7.18
CA THR A 98 -28.32 -30.12 7.53
C THR A 98 -29.40 -30.01 6.45
N ASP A 99 -30.49 -30.76 6.59
CA ASP A 99 -31.64 -30.68 5.67
C ASP A 99 -32.44 -29.37 5.84
N GLU A 100 -32.35 -28.73 7.01
CA GLU A 100 -33.00 -27.44 7.29
C GLU A 100 -32.08 -26.26 7.00
N GLU A 101 -30.77 -26.44 7.23
CA GLU A 101 -29.73 -25.43 7.07
C GLU A 101 -28.60 -25.98 6.18
N PRO A 102 -28.77 -26.04 4.85
CA PRO A 102 -27.72 -26.52 3.96
C PRO A 102 -26.59 -25.49 3.85
N CYS A 103 -25.35 -25.98 3.88
CA CYS A 103 -24.13 -25.17 3.91
C CYS A 103 -23.21 -25.53 2.74
N TYR A 104 -22.59 -24.53 2.12
CA TYR A 104 -21.72 -24.70 0.95
C TYR A 104 -20.44 -23.89 1.13
N ILE A 105 -19.31 -24.46 0.71
CA ILE A 105 -18.01 -23.80 0.65
C ILE A 105 -17.90 -23.10 -0.69
N LEU A 106 -17.54 -21.82 -0.68
CA LEU A 106 -17.25 -21.04 -1.88
C LEU A 106 -15.80 -21.22 -2.28
N ILE A 107 -15.60 -21.41 -3.58
CA ILE A 107 -14.29 -21.62 -4.19
C ILE A 107 -14.10 -20.53 -5.25
N LYS A 108 -13.00 -19.79 -5.16
CA LYS A 108 -12.59 -18.78 -6.14
C LYS A 108 -11.24 -19.20 -6.71
N ASP A 109 -11.16 -19.36 -8.03
CA ASP A 109 -9.93 -19.77 -8.75
C ASP A 109 -9.25 -21.05 -8.21
N GLY A 110 -10.04 -21.92 -7.58
CA GLY A 110 -9.57 -23.18 -6.97
C GLY A 110 -9.34 -23.13 -5.45
N ASP A 111 -9.29 -21.93 -4.86
CA ASP A 111 -9.07 -21.75 -3.43
C ASP A 111 -10.38 -21.56 -2.67
N LYS A 112 -10.43 -22.08 -1.43
CA LYS A 112 -11.60 -21.92 -0.56
C LYS A 112 -11.55 -20.54 0.09
N VAL A 113 -12.54 -19.70 -0.20
CA VAL A 113 -12.55 -18.28 0.20
C VAL A 113 -13.75 -17.88 1.07
N GLY A 114 -14.60 -18.85 1.40
CA GLY A 114 -15.76 -18.58 2.24
C GLY A 114 -16.77 -19.73 2.28
N SER A 115 -17.93 -19.42 2.85
CA SER A 115 -19.08 -20.30 2.92
C SER A 115 -20.39 -19.53 2.92
N ILE A 116 -21.44 -20.19 2.44
CA ILE A 116 -22.82 -19.72 2.56
C ILE A 116 -23.64 -20.75 3.31
N SER A 117 -24.57 -20.28 4.14
CA SER A 117 -25.62 -21.11 4.72
C SER A 117 -26.97 -20.59 4.25
N LEU A 118 -27.90 -21.51 3.99
CA LEU A 118 -29.29 -21.18 3.66
C LEU A 118 -30.20 -21.63 4.78
N ASN A 119 -31.35 -21.00 4.92
CA ASN A 119 -32.44 -21.48 5.74
C ASN A 119 -33.57 -21.99 4.87
N LYS A 120 -34.12 -23.15 5.23
CA LYS A 120 -35.37 -23.63 4.66
C LYS A 120 -36.53 -22.76 5.12
N ASP A 121 -37.16 -22.07 4.19
CA ASP A 121 -38.30 -21.21 4.48
C ASP A 121 -39.48 -22.07 4.98
N GLY A 122 -40.15 -21.62 6.04
CA GLY A 122 -41.36 -22.27 6.57
C GLY A 122 -42.58 -22.17 5.65
N LYS A 123 -42.51 -21.36 4.58
CA LYS A 123 -43.59 -21.20 3.59
C LYS A 123 -43.37 -22.16 2.42
N GLN A 124 -44.36 -23.01 2.16
CA GLN A 124 -44.32 -23.95 1.05
C GLN A 124 -44.65 -23.26 -0.28
N GLY A 125 -43.83 -23.50 -1.29
CA GLY A 125 -44.05 -23.06 -2.66
C GLY A 125 -45.11 -23.89 -3.40
N ILE A 126 -45.19 -23.71 -4.72
CA ILE A 126 -46.06 -24.50 -5.60
C ILE A 126 -45.78 -25.99 -5.38
N PHE A 127 -46.81 -26.84 -5.38
CA PHE A 127 -46.71 -28.28 -5.09
C PHE A 127 -46.16 -28.64 -3.71
N LYS A 128 -46.28 -27.74 -2.71
CA LYS A 128 -45.77 -27.94 -1.34
C LYS A 128 -44.24 -28.06 -1.25
N MET A 129 -43.54 -27.59 -2.28
CA MET A 129 -42.08 -27.68 -2.35
C MET A 129 -41.43 -26.69 -1.39
N SER A 130 -40.19 -27.00 -0.98
CA SER A 130 -39.42 -26.15 -0.08
C SER A 130 -38.92 -24.91 -0.81
N ASN A 131 -38.66 -23.83 -0.07
CA ASN A 131 -37.93 -22.68 -0.58
C ASN A 131 -36.76 -22.39 0.36
N TYR A 132 -35.72 -21.73 -0.15
CA TYR A 132 -34.53 -21.42 0.63
C TYR A 132 -34.17 -19.95 0.51
N SER A 133 -33.77 -19.36 1.62
CA SER A 133 -33.26 -17.99 1.72
C SER A 133 -31.84 -17.98 2.24
N LEU A 134 -31.05 -16.98 1.84
CA LEU A 134 -29.67 -16.82 2.31
C LEU A 134 -29.70 -16.47 3.81
N ALA A 135 -29.05 -17.32 4.63
CA ALA A 135 -28.98 -17.14 6.06
C ALA A 135 -27.67 -16.43 6.46
N SER A 136 -26.54 -16.90 5.94
CA SER A 136 -25.24 -16.25 6.15
C SER A 136 -24.36 -16.31 4.90
N PHE A 137 -23.53 -15.29 4.76
CA PHE A 137 -22.49 -15.20 3.75
C PHE A 137 -21.18 -14.86 4.47
N ASN A 138 -20.36 -15.89 4.71
CA ASN A 138 -19.10 -15.78 5.43
C ASN A 138 -17.95 -15.82 4.41
N THR A 139 -17.22 -14.73 4.27
CA THR A 139 -16.16 -14.61 3.26
C THR A 139 -15.10 -13.65 3.76
N GLU A 140 -13.90 -13.70 3.17
CA GLU A 140 -12.86 -12.73 3.45
C GLU A 140 -13.05 -11.39 2.70
N LEU A 141 -14.11 -11.24 1.89
CA LEU A 141 -14.35 -10.00 1.13
C LEU A 141 -14.47 -8.76 2.02
N ASN A 142 -15.06 -8.85 3.21
CA ASN A 142 -15.17 -7.71 4.12
C ASN A 142 -13.96 -7.53 5.06
N LYS A 143 -12.82 -8.16 4.73
CA LYS A 143 -11.57 -7.97 5.47
C LYS A 143 -11.08 -6.55 5.24
N THR A 144 -10.71 -5.90 6.33
CA THR A 144 -10.13 -4.56 6.33
C THR A 144 -8.63 -4.61 6.56
N ARG A 145 -7.97 -3.48 6.29
CA ARG A 145 -6.57 -3.25 6.60
C ARG A 145 -6.40 -2.08 7.54
N THR A 146 -5.20 -2.00 8.11
CA THR A 146 -4.73 -0.86 8.89
C THR A 146 -3.76 -0.07 8.01
N VAL A 147 -3.95 1.25 7.94
CA VAL A 147 -3.00 2.16 7.28
C VAL A 147 -2.26 2.96 8.34
N THR A 148 -0.93 2.95 8.26
CA THR A 148 -0.07 3.77 9.13
C THR A 148 0.65 4.82 8.31
N ILE A 149 0.60 6.07 8.76
CA ILE A 149 1.23 7.21 8.07
C ILE A 149 2.20 7.85 9.04
N LYS A 150 3.49 7.87 8.69
CA LYS A 150 4.53 8.55 9.45
C LYS A 150 4.99 9.78 8.67
N ALA A 151 4.84 10.95 9.27
CA ALA A 151 5.13 12.23 8.65
C ALA A 151 5.86 13.17 9.63
N PRO A 152 6.65 14.14 9.14
CA PRO A 152 7.23 15.17 10.00
C PRO A 152 6.15 15.79 10.89
N ASN A 153 6.45 15.99 12.18
CA ASN A 153 5.47 16.43 13.18
C ASN A 153 4.79 17.77 12.83
N ASN A 154 5.47 18.61 12.06
CA ASN A 154 5.01 19.90 11.57
C ASN A 154 4.33 19.86 10.19
N ALA A 155 4.18 18.69 9.58
CA ALA A 155 3.49 18.51 8.31
C ALA A 155 1.97 18.34 8.50
N ALA A 156 1.21 18.79 7.50
CA ALA A 156 -0.23 18.57 7.43
C ALA A 156 -0.52 17.27 6.65
N VAL A 157 -1.30 16.36 7.25
CA VAL A 157 -1.66 15.08 6.65
C VAL A 157 -3.13 15.09 6.22
N PHE A 158 -3.38 14.66 4.99
CA PHE A 158 -4.71 14.55 4.40
C PHE A 158 -4.92 13.14 3.86
N VAL A 159 -6.11 12.60 4.07
CA VAL A 159 -6.52 11.29 3.57
C VAL A 159 -7.84 11.45 2.84
N ASN A 160 -7.86 11.15 1.54
CA ASN A 160 -9.00 11.41 0.65
C ASN A 160 -9.52 12.85 0.78
N GLY A 161 -8.59 13.81 0.94
CA GLY A 161 -8.89 15.24 1.09
C GLY A 161 -9.31 15.68 2.50
N ILE A 162 -9.43 14.77 3.47
CA ILE A 162 -9.78 15.06 4.85
C ILE A 162 -8.50 15.26 5.67
N ALA A 163 -8.37 16.41 6.33
CA ALA A 163 -7.25 16.65 7.24
C ALA A 163 -7.34 15.73 8.46
N LEU A 164 -6.27 14.98 8.74
CA LEU A 164 -6.22 14.13 9.94
C LEU A 164 -6.10 14.98 11.20
N SER A 165 -6.91 14.63 12.20
CA SER A 165 -6.81 15.18 13.55
C SER A 165 -5.84 14.38 14.42
N ASP A 166 -5.53 14.91 15.60
CA ASP A 166 -4.72 14.22 16.60
C ASP A 166 -5.42 12.96 17.18
N ASP A 167 -6.72 12.76 16.93
CA ASP A 167 -7.46 11.57 17.39
C ASP A 167 -6.94 10.28 16.74
N TYR A 168 -6.28 10.40 15.58
CA TYR A 168 -5.70 9.29 14.83
C TYR A 168 -4.22 9.07 15.13
N VAL A 169 -3.62 9.89 16.00
CA VAL A 169 -2.19 9.79 16.33
C VAL A 169 -1.95 8.58 17.21
N SER A 170 -1.13 7.65 16.71
CA SER A 170 -0.71 6.45 17.43
C SER A 170 0.61 6.65 18.17
N SER A 171 1.43 7.58 17.69
CA SER A 171 2.72 7.92 18.29
C SER A 171 3.10 9.36 17.90
N ASN A 172 3.66 10.09 18.86
CA ASN A 172 4.07 11.47 18.70
C ASN A 172 5.51 11.63 19.18
N ASP A 173 6.20 12.63 18.63
CA ASP A 173 7.57 12.98 18.99
C ASP A 173 8.59 11.86 18.74
N GLU A 174 8.40 11.11 17.65
CA GLU A 174 9.33 10.06 17.22
C GLU A 174 10.66 10.66 16.73
N GLU A 175 11.76 10.01 17.07
CA GLU A 175 13.09 10.48 16.73
C GLU A 175 13.36 10.45 15.22
N VAL A 176 14.02 11.49 14.72
CA VAL A 176 14.57 11.52 13.37
C VAL A 176 15.95 10.86 13.39
N VAL A 177 16.09 9.78 12.62
CA VAL A 177 17.33 9.01 12.51
C VAL A 177 18.46 9.90 11.95
N ASP A 178 19.70 9.63 12.37
CA ASP A 178 20.92 10.33 11.99
C ASP A 178 21.10 11.75 12.59
N LEU A 179 20.19 12.23 13.44
CA LEU A 179 20.32 13.56 14.07
C LEU A 179 20.91 13.53 15.49
N GLU A 180 21.51 12.41 15.90
CA GLU A 180 22.07 12.21 17.25
C GLU A 180 23.14 13.25 17.65
N TYR A 181 23.85 13.83 16.68
CA TYR A 181 24.92 14.82 16.93
C TYR A 181 24.50 16.28 16.76
N VAL A 182 23.24 16.56 16.41
CA VAL A 182 22.76 17.94 16.24
C VAL A 182 21.96 18.48 17.43
N VAL A 183 21.60 17.62 18.39
CA VAL A 183 20.73 17.94 19.55
C VAL A 183 21.24 19.10 20.43
N ASP A 184 22.55 19.34 20.47
CA ASP A 184 23.16 20.44 21.24
C ASP A 184 23.05 21.80 20.53
N TYR A 185 22.59 21.83 19.27
CA TYR A 185 22.63 23.02 18.42
C TYR A 185 21.25 23.51 17.96
N ILE A 186 20.24 22.64 17.93
CA ILE A 186 18.89 22.95 17.44
C ILE A 186 17.83 22.31 18.33
N GLU A 187 16.60 22.77 18.22
CA GLU A 187 15.45 21.99 18.68
C GLU A 187 15.26 20.80 17.75
N THR A 188 15.28 19.59 18.32
CA THR A 188 15.28 18.35 17.54
C THR A 188 13.93 18.20 16.82
N PRO A 189 13.93 18.06 15.48
CA PRO A 189 12.71 17.73 14.75
C PRO A 189 12.22 16.34 15.16
N THR A 190 10.92 16.10 15.01
CA THR A 190 10.32 14.80 15.30
C THR A 190 9.36 14.35 14.20
N TYR A 191 9.06 13.06 14.19
CA TYR A 191 7.99 12.44 13.41
C TYR A 191 6.72 12.29 14.26
N LYS A 192 5.59 12.24 13.58
CA LYS A 192 4.27 11.89 14.12
C LYS A 192 3.69 10.77 13.27
N SER A 193 3.13 9.75 13.92
CA SER A 193 2.51 8.61 13.26
C SER A 193 1.02 8.56 13.50
N TYR A 194 0.27 8.31 12.43
CA TYR A 194 -1.18 8.12 12.43
C TYR A 194 -1.51 6.66 12.17
N LYS A 195 -2.62 6.18 12.74
CA LYS A 195 -3.14 4.84 12.53
C LYS A 195 -4.62 4.89 12.17
N LEU A 196 -4.95 4.40 10.99
CA LEU A 196 -6.31 4.29 10.47
C LEU A 196 -6.69 2.82 10.40
N ASP A 197 -7.68 2.41 11.18
CA ASP A 197 -8.20 1.05 11.18
C ASP A 197 -9.48 0.96 10.34
N ASN A 198 -9.84 -0.27 9.95
CA ASN A 198 -11.07 -0.57 9.21
C ASN A 198 -11.17 0.05 7.81
N ILE A 199 -10.04 0.11 7.10
CA ILE A 199 -9.98 0.60 5.72
C ILE A 199 -10.22 -0.57 4.76
N TYR A 200 -11.05 -0.38 3.73
CA TYR A 200 -11.27 -1.38 2.68
C TYR A 200 -10.37 -1.11 1.47
N GLY A 201 -10.57 0.04 0.82
CA GLY A 201 -9.91 0.38 -0.44
C GLY A 201 -8.67 1.23 -0.28
N ASP A 202 -8.10 1.61 -1.43
CA ASP A 202 -6.96 2.52 -1.54
C ASP A 202 -7.30 3.93 -1.09
N LEU A 203 -6.38 4.50 -0.31
CA LEU A 203 -6.48 5.85 0.22
C LEU A 203 -5.54 6.77 -0.57
N ASP A 204 -6.05 7.93 -0.97
CA ASP A 204 -5.24 9.03 -1.44
C ASP A 204 -4.64 9.75 -0.22
N VAL A 205 -3.39 9.41 0.11
CA VAL A 205 -2.65 10.01 1.22
C VAL A 205 -1.77 11.13 0.68
N LYS A 206 -2.06 12.34 1.15
CA LYS A 206 -1.29 13.54 0.83
C LYS A 206 -0.70 14.14 2.09
N VAL A 207 0.61 14.37 2.08
CA VAL A 207 1.30 15.06 3.17
C VAL A 207 1.93 16.33 2.63
N VAL A 208 1.66 17.45 3.29
CA VAL A 208 2.18 18.77 2.92
C VAL A 208 3.13 19.23 4.02
N GLY A 209 4.39 19.46 3.66
CA GLY A 209 5.40 19.96 4.58
C GLY A 209 5.22 21.44 4.89
N VAL A 210 6.07 21.95 5.79
CA VAL A 210 6.02 23.35 6.22
C VAL A 210 6.35 24.33 5.10
N SER A 211 7.07 23.89 4.07
CA SER A 211 7.34 24.75 2.90
C SER A 211 6.13 24.88 1.97
N GLY A 212 5.02 24.19 2.27
CA GLY A 212 3.82 24.13 1.43
C GLY A 212 3.92 23.16 0.27
N ASN A 213 5.04 22.42 0.16
CA ASN A 213 5.24 21.40 -0.86
C ASN A 213 4.67 20.06 -0.41
N GLU A 214 4.23 19.26 -1.38
CA GLU A 214 3.85 17.87 -1.13
C GLU A 214 5.10 17.03 -0.88
N LEU A 215 5.08 16.20 0.17
CA LEU A 215 6.21 15.39 0.59
C LEU A 215 6.29 14.10 -0.23
N SER A 216 7.51 13.65 -0.49
CA SER A 216 7.77 12.34 -1.10
C SER A 216 7.50 11.22 -0.10
N VAL A 217 6.95 10.11 -0.60
CA VAL A 217 6.55 8.95 0.19
C VAL A 217 7.34 7.71 -0.20
N GLU A 218 7.74 6.94 0.80
CA GLU A 218 8.13 5.54 0.65
C GLU A 218 7.00 4.67 1.20
N ALA A 219 6.27 4.02 0.30
CA ALA A 219 5.19 3.11 0.64
C ALA A 219 5.75 1.68 0.77
N THR A 220 5.44 1.02 1.88
CA THR A 220 5.79 -0.39 2.10
C THR A 220 4.54 -1.15 2.52
N GLU A 221 4.31 -2.30 1.90
CA GLU A 221 3.23 -3.22 2.25
C GLU A 221 3.82 -4.46 2.92
N THR A 222 3.17 -4.95 3.98
CA THR A 222 3.57 -6.23 4.61
C THR A 222 3.22 -7.41 3.72
N GLU A 223 3.93 -8.54 3.84
CA GLU A 223 3.65 -9.78 3.10
C GLU A 223 2.20 -10.30 3.23
N ASP A 224 1.49 -9.92 4.31
CA ASP A 224 0.08 -10.28 4.54
C ASP A 224 -0.95 -9.24 4.04
N GLU A 225 -0.50 -8.14 3.38
CA GLU A 225 -1.31 -7.00 2.86
C GLU A 225 -2.21 -6.29 3.90
N LYS A 226 -2.07 -6.64 5.19
CA LYS A 226 -2.89 -6.09 6.28
C LYS A 226 -2.45 -4.71 6.74
N ILE A 227 -1.20 -4.33 6.46
CA ILE A 227 -0.63 -3.05 6.87
C ILE A 227 0.03 -2.39 5.66
N VAL A 228 -0.44 -1.18 5.37
CA VAL A 228 0.19 -0.25 4.43
C VAL A 228 0.88 0.84 5.25
N ALA A 229 2.19 0.98 5.09
CA ALA A 229 2.99 1.97 5.77
C ALA A 229 3.48 3.03 4.77
N TYR A 230 3.12 4.28 5.02
CA TYR A 230 3.65 5.43 4.28
C TYR A 230 4.63 6.18 5.18
N GLU A 231 5.90 6.25 4.77
CA GLU A 231 6.91 7.07 5.44
C GLU A 231 7.28 8.27 4.58
N TYR A 232 7.03 9.46 5.10
CA TYR A 232 7.31 10.72 4.42
C TYR A 232 8.58 11.37 4.97
N SER A 233 9.44 11.83 4.08
CA SER A 233 10.65 12.59 4.45
C SER A 233 10.36 14.09 4.56
N PHE A 234 11.23 14.82 5.26
CA PHE A 234 11.16 16.29 5.32
C PHE A 234 11.33 16.92 3.93
N ASP A 235 10.61 18.02 3.67
CA ASP A 235 10.79 18.80 2.44
C ASP A 235 12.03 19.68 2.49
N CYS A 236 12.40 20.17 1.31
CA CYS A 236 13.35 21.25 1.16
C CYS A 236 12.95 22.06 -0.08
N SER A 237 12.75 23.37 0.08
CA SER A 237 12.36 24.23 -1.04
C SER A 237 13.51 24.43 -2.02
N GLU A 238 13.19 24.59 -3.31
CA GLU A 238 14.20 24.87 -4.35
C GLU A 238 14.98 26.16 -4.07
N ASP A 239 14.31 27.20 -3.55
CA ASP A 239 14.95 28.44 -3.12
C ASP A 239 15.98 28.20 -2.00
N PHE A 240 15.65 27.35 -1.03
CA PHE A 240 16.60 26.99 0.03
C PHE A 240 17.79 26.20 -0.54
N ILE A 241 17.53 25.19 -1.39
CA ILE A 241 18.57 24.39 -2.04
C ILE A 241 19.54 25.30 -2.79
N ASN A 242 19.01 26.20 -3.63
CA ASN A 242 19.82 27.18 -4.38
C ASN A 242 20.64 28.10 -3.45
N SER A 243 20.13 28.41 -2.26
CA SER A 243 20.84 29.25 -1.27
C SER A 243 22.03 28.54 -0.61
N VAL A 244 22.03 27.20 -0.57
CA VAL A 244 23.08 26.39 0.10
C VAL A 244 23.95 25.58 -0.87
N ASP A 245 23.53 25.37 -2.12
CA ASP A 245 24.18 24.47 -3.09
C ASP A 245 25.68 24.76 -3.26
N GLN A 246 26.05 26.02 -3.50
CA GLN A 246 27.46 26.38 -3.64
C GLN A 246 28.27 26.05 -2.38
N ARG A 247 27.70 26.29 -1.19
CA ARG A 247 28.36 26.01 0.09
C ARG A 247 28.56 24.50 0.30
N VAL A 248 27.60 23.69 -0.14
CA VAL A 248 27.68 22.22 -0.13
C VAL A 248 28.77 21.74 -1.09
N ARG A 249 28.79 22.24 -2.34
CA ARG A 249 29.81 21.87 -3.34
C ARG A 249 31.21 22.25 -2.91
N ASP A 250 31.39 23.46 -2.37
CA ASP A 250 32.69 23.90 -1.84
C ASP A 250 33.20 22.98 -0.74
N TYR A 251 32.32 22.53 0.16
CA TYR A 251 32.68 21.55 1.18
C TYR A 251 33.09 20.20 0.60
N ILE A 252 32.37 19.70 -0.40
CA ILE A 252 32.69 18.41 -1.04
C ILE A 252 34.06 18.46 -1.71
N TYR A 253 34.40 19.56 -2.39
CA TYR A 253 35.75 19.75 -2.93
C TYR A 253 36.82 19.73 -1.83
N GLU A 254 36.60 20.46 -0.72
CA GLU A 254 37.53 20.45 0.41
C GLU A 254 37.63 19.07 1.09
N TYR A 255 36.54 18.30 1.12
CA TYR A 255 36.51 16.93 1.60
C TYR A 255 37.35 16.01 0.70
N VAL A 256 37.12 16.06 -0.61
CA VAL A 256 37.86 15.26 -1.61
C VAL A 256 39.35 15.58 -1.53
N ASP A 257 39.72 16.87 -1.54
CA ASP A 257 41.10 17.33 -1.39
C ASP A 257 41.76 16.82 -0.10
N TYR A 258 41.02 16.78 1.00
CA TYR A 258 41.51 16.24 2.25
C TYR A 258 41.77 14.73 2.10
N VAL A 259 40.81 13.93 1.65
CA VAL A 259 40.92 12.46 1.59
C VAL A 259 42.04 11.99 0.66
N ILE A 260 42.28 12.70 -0.45
CA ILE A 260 43.37 12.39 -1.40
C ILE A 260 44.69 13.09 -1.06
N ASN A 261 44.77 13.73 0.11
CA ASN A 261 45.96 14.35 0.67
C ASN A 261 46.59 15.45 -0.23
N THR A 262 45.76 16.32 -0.80
CA THR A 262 46.20 17.57 -1.47
C THR A 262 46.07 18.79 -0.59
N LYS A 263 45.19 18.78 0.41
CA LYS A 263 45.04 19.85 1.39
C LYS A 263 45.16 19.35 2.82
N GLN A 264 45.61 20.24 3.71
CA GLN A 264 45.66 19.98 5.14
C GLN A 264 44.27 19.85 5.74
N VAL A 265 44.12 19.01 6.76
CA VAL A 265 42.87 18.78 7.51
C VAL A 265 42.22 20.08 8.01
N SER A 266 43.01 21.13 8.29
CA SER A 266 42.52 22.44 8.73
C SER A 266 41.58 23.12 7.74
N LYS A 267 41.70 22.81 6.43
CA LYS A 267 40.86 23.37 5.37
C LYS A 267 39.44 22.80 5.41
N VAL A 268 39.28 21.48 5.33
CA VAL A 268 37.97 20.84 5.48
C VAL A 268 37.35 21.11 6.86
N GLN A 269 38.17 21.13 7.91
CA GLN A 269 37.73 21.45 9.26
C GLN A 269 37.19 22.88 9.44
N SER A 270 37.50 23.82 8.54
CA SER A 270 36.93 25.17 8.58
C SER A 270 35.42 25.21 8.29
N TYR A 271 34.88 24.13 7.70
CA TYR A 271 33.46 23.92 7.48
C TYR A 271 32.77 23.28 8.68
N THR A 272 33.49 22.84 9.71
CA THR A 272 32.93 22.13 10.86
C THR A 272 32.87 22.99 12.12
N LEU A 273 31.90 22.74 12.99
CA LEU A 273 31.93 23.28 14.35
C LEU A 273 33.02 22.58 15.18
N SER A 274 33.68 23.32 16.06
CA SER A 274 34.82 22.82 16.85
C SER A 274 34.47 21.63 17.77
N ALA A 275 33.24 21.58 18.28
CA ALA A 275 32.75 20.50 19.14
C ALA A 275 32.02 19.38 18.39
N SER A 276 31.87 19.47 17.06
CA SER A 276 31.03 18.54 16.29
C SER A 276 31.65 17.17 16.10
N ASN A 277 30.82 16.19 15.74
CA ASN A 277 31.29 14.85 15.41
C ASN A 277 32.17 14.86 14.15
N ALA A 278 31.77 15.61 13.12
CA ALA A 278 32.57 15.78 11.90
C ALA A 278 34.00 16.25 12.20
N ARG A 279 34.18 17.21 13.12
CA ARG A 279 35.52 17.67 13.54
C ARG A 279 36.36 16.55 14.13
N LYS A 280 35.75 15.68 14.94
CA LYS A 280 36.40 14.51 15.55
C LYS A 280 36.78 13.48 14.48
N LEU A 281 35.88 13.17 13.54
CA LEU A 281 36.13 12.23 12.43
C LEU A 281 37.34 12.65 11.58
N PHE A 282 37.43 13.93 11.23
CA PHE A 282 38.61 14.46 10.52
C PHE A 282 39.88 14.38 11.36
N SER A 283 39.82 14.73 12.65
CA SER A 283 41.00 14.68 13.52
C SER A 283 41.54 13.25 13.67
N ASN A 284 40.64 12.26 13.76
CA ASN A 284 41.00 10.85 13.92
C ASN A 284 41.62 10.25 12.64
N SER A 285 41.17 10.70 11.46
CA SER A 285 41.68 10.22 10.17
C SER A 285 42.94 10.95 9.70
N ALA A 286 43.25 12.14 10.25
CA ALA A 286 44.29 13.02 9.74
C ALA A 286 45.67 12.37 9.63
N VAL A 287 46.07 11.57 10.63
CA VAL A 287 47.37 10.90 10.61
C VAL A 287 47.43 9.89 9.46
N ALA A 288 46.40 9.04 9.30
CA ALA A 288 46.36 8.04 8.25
C ALA A 288 46.38 8.67 6.85
N ILE A 289 45.58 9.73 6.66
CA ILE A 289 45.51 10.47 5.39
C ILE A 289 46.84 11.15 5.06
N ALA A 290 47.56 11.67 6.06
CA ALA A 290 48.86 12.31 5.85
C ALA A 290 49.95 11.34 5.33
N TRP A 291 49.79 10.03 5.52
CA TRP A 291 50.68 9.01 4.95
C TRP A 291 50.40 8.69 3.48
N ASN A 292 49.27 9.16 2.92
CA ASN A 292 48.96 8.97 1.50
C ASN A 292 49.89 9.86 0.65
N GLY A 293 50.34 9.34 -0.50
CA GLY A 293 51.08 10.16 -1.45
C GLY A 293 50.17 11.19 -2.12
N THR A 294 50.65 12.43 -2.27
CA THR A 294 49.91 13.46 -3.02
C THR A 294 49.92 13.11 -4.52
N PRO A 295 48.75 13.13 -5.19
CA PRO A 295 48.65 12.85 -6.62
C PRO A 295 49.33 13.94 -7.48
N LYS A 296 49.65 13.59 -8.72
CA LYS A 296 50.21 14.51 -9.73
C LYS A 296 49.15 15.46 -10.28
N SER A 297 47.94 14.96 -10.49
CA SER A 297 46.77 15.74 -10.93
C SER A 297 45.49 15.06 -10.48
N ILE A 298 44.42 15.86 -10.41
CA ILE A 298 43.08 15.41 -10.03
C ILE A 298 42.09 15.97 -11.05
N ASP A 299 41.16 15.10 -11.46
CA ASP A 299 39.88 15.47 -12.01
C ASP A 299 38.83 15.17 -10.93
N TYR A 300 38.08 16.18 -10.51
CA TYR A 300 37.11 16.02 -9.44
C TYR A 300 35.87 15.24 -9.90
N GLY A 301 35.60 15.18 -11.21
CA GLY A 301 34.32 14.74 -11.72
C GLY A 301 33.19 15.73 -11.41
N GLU A 302 31.96 15.32 -11.74
CA GLU A 302 30.74 16.06 -11.44
C GLU A 302 30.23 15.70 -10.05
N ILE A 303 29.82 16.71 -9.29
CA ILE A 303 29.18 16.53 -7.99
C ILE A 303 27.67 16.43 -8.22
N GLU A 304 27.10 15.29 -7.89
CA GLU A 304 25.65 15.09 -7.84
C GLU A 304 25.18 15.30 -6.40
N THR A 305 24.11 16.08 -6.22
CA THR A 305 23.47 16.29 -4.91
C THR A 305 22.00 15.93 -4.98
N SER A 306 21.50 15.23 -3.98
CA SER A 306 20.13 14.75 -3.89
C SER A 306 19.65 14.74 -2.44
N ASN A 307 18.38 14.36 -2.24
CA ASN A 307 17.80 14.07 -0.92
C ASN A 307 18.03 15.19 0.10
N TYR A 308 17.85 16.44 -0.34
CA TYR A 308 17.84 17.58 0.56
C TYR A 308 16.63 17.48 1.50
N GLN A 309 16.89 17.50 2.80
CA GLN A 309 15.87 17.49 3.84
C GLN A 309 16.12 18.67 4.77
N GLN A 310 15.20 19.63 4.80
CA GLN A 310 15.26 20.76 5.72
C GLN A 310 14.45 20.43 6.97
N TYR A 311 15.15 20.10 8.04
CA TYR A 311 14.53 19.72 9.31
C TYR A 311 13.97 20.93 10.06
N THR A 312 14.74 22.01 10.08
CA THR A 312 14.41 23.30 10.70
C THR A 312 15.00 24.45 9.89
N GLU A 313 14.77 25.71 10.28
CA GLU A 313 15.43 26.86 9.64
C GLU A 313 16.97 26.84 9.77
N ASP A 314 17.47 26.13 10.78
CA ASP A 314 18.87 26.07 11.17
C ASP A 314 19.50 24.69 10.97
N CYS A 315 18.78 23.70 10.41
CA CYS A 315 19.33 22.37 10.17
C CYS A 315 18.77 21.73 8.90
N PHE A 316 19.67 21.16 8.10
CA PHE A 316 19.32 20.36 6.94
C PHE A 316 20.34 19.25 6.72
N SER A 317 19.94 18.22 5.95
CA SER A 317 20.88 17.26 5.37
C SER A 317 20.84 17.29 3.85
N VAL A 318 21.93 16.81 3.25
CA VAL A 318 22.05 16.60 1.80
C VAL A 318 22.84 15.32 1.55
N GLU A 319 22.45 14.58 0.53
CA GLU A 319 23.27 13.51 -0.01
C GLU A 319 24.08 14.02 -1.19
N ALA A 320 25.35 13.66 -1.23
CA ALA A 320 26.26 14.06 -2.28
C ALA A 320 27.07 12.86 -2.77
N SER A 321 27.21 12.76 -4.09
CA SER A 321 28.00 11.74 -4.77
C SER A 321 28.99 12.39 -5.73
N VAL A 322 30.22 11.90 -5.75
CA VAL A 322 31.27 12.35 -6.67
C VAL A 322 32.28 11.23 -6.90
N THR A 323 32.77 11.08 -8.13
CA THR A 323 33.87 10.17 -8.44
C THR A 323 35.08 10.96 -8.93
N ALA A 324 36.04 11.17 -8.01
CA ALA A 324 37.28 11.85 -8.35
C ALA A 324 38.27 10.86 -9.01
N SER A 325 38.87 11.27 -10.11
CA SER A 325 39.94 10.54 -10.79
C SER A 325 41.29 11.20 -10.52
N VAL A 326 42.24 10.46 -9.97
CA VAL A 326 43.59 10.98 -9.67
C VAL A 326 44.65 10.27 -10.50
N VAL A 327 45.65 11.02 -10.96
CA VAL A 327 46.85 10.48 -11.58
C VAL A 327 47.96 10.45 -10.53
N THR A 328 48.49 9.27 -10.22
CA THR A 328 49.58 9.11 -9.26
C THR A 328 50.91 9.62 -9.82
N ASN A 329 51.93 9.75 -8.97
CA ASN A 329 53.29 10.08 -9.44
C ASN A 329 53.92 8.97 -10.32
N SER A 330 53.44 7.73 -10.23
CA SER A 330 53.81 6.64 -11.15
C SER A 330 53.10 6.72 -12.51
N GLY A 331 52.09 7.57 -12.65
CA GLY A 331 51.29 7.74 -13.87
C GLY A 331 50.04 6.85 -13.92
N ASP A 332 49.74 6.11 -12.85
CA ASP A 332 48.52 5.29 -12.76
C ASP A 332 47.31 6.18 -12.52
N VAL A 333 46.17 5.83 -13.13
CA VAL A 333 44.89 6.48 -12.87
C VAL A 333 44.13 5.67 -11.81
N ARG A 334 43.58 6.35 -10.80
CA ARG A 334 42.75 5.74 -9.75
C ARG A 334 41.49 6.56 -9.53
N GLU A 335 40.37 5.87 -9.37
CA GLU A 335 39.08 6.48 -9.06
C GLU A 335 38.77 6.38 -7.56
N TYR A 336 38.15 7.42 -7.02
CA TYR A 336 37.72 7.54 -5.63
C TYR A 336 36.24 7.92 -5.59
N PRO A 337 35.33 6.94 -5.81
CA PRO A 337 33.91 7.16 -5.62
C PRO A 337 33.64 7.51 -4.16
N THR A 338 32.90 8.60 -3.95
CA THR A 338 32.60 9.15 -2.64
C THR A 338 31.12 9.49 -2.58
N THR A 339 30.39 8.81 -1.69
CA THR A 339 29.00 9.14 -1.36
C THR A 339 28.92 9.57 0.10
N LEU A 340 28.27 10.69 0.37
CA LEU A 340 28.15 11.26 1.71
C LEU A 340 26.70 11.67 1.98
N LYS A 341 26.16 11.32 3.15
CA LYS A 341 25.06 12.05 3.78
C LYS A 341 25.67 13.07 4.73
N ILE A 342 25.41 14.36 4.51
CA ILE A 342 26.06 15.47 5.22
C ILE A 342 25.00 16.22 6.00
N ILE A 343 25.23 16.44 7.30
CA ILE A 343 24.31 17.15 8.18
C ILE A 343 24.89 18.52 8.54
N TRP A 344 24.12 19.55 8.23
CA TRP A 344 24.48 20.94 8.38
C TRP A 344 23.67 21.61 9.47
N VAL A 345 24.33 22.49 10.23
CA VAL A 345 23.69 23.38 11.20
C VAL A 345 24.15 24.81 10.98
N LYS A 346 23.20 25.75 11.11
CA LYS A 346 23.46 27.18 11.04
C LYS A 346 23.88 27.70 12.40
N LYS A 347 24.99 28.42 12.46
CA LYS A 347 25.44 29.09 13.68
C LYS A 347 26.00 30.46 13.33
N SER A 348 25.53 31.51 14.02
CA SER A 348 25.95 32.89 13.77
C SER A 348 25.86 33.29 12.29
N GLY A 349 24.82 32.84 11.59
CA GLY A 349 24.56 33.18 10.18
C GLY A 349 25.35 32.37 9.14
N SER A 350 26.17 31.40 9.53
CA SER A 350 26.93 30.54 8.61
C SER A 350 26.58 29.06 8.79
N TRP A 351 26.61 28.30 7.70
CA TRP A 351 26.38 26.86 7.70
C TRP A 351 27.66 26.07 7.97
N TYR A 352 27.56 25.13 8.91
CA TYR A 352 28.64 24.24 9.32
C TYR A 352 28.22 22.77 9.31
N VAL A 353 29.12 21.91 8.89
CA VAL A 353 28.97 20.45 8.97
C VAL A 353 29.15 20.00 10.41
N VAL A 354 28.12 19.37 10.95
CA VAL A 354 28.12 18.82 12.31
C VAL A 354 28.39 17.32 12.29
N ASP A 355 27.87 16.63 11.28
CA ASP A 355 28.11 15.21 11.07
C ASP A 355 28.10 14.85 9.59
N PHE A 356 28.71 13.72 9.25
CA PHE A 356 28.60 13.12 7.92
C PHE A 356 28.75 11.60 8.00
N LYS A 357 28.03 10.89 7.13
CA LYS A 357 28.08 9.42 7.02
C LYS A 357 28.47 9.05 5.59
N LEU A 358 29.34 8.06 5.45
CA LEU A 358 29.71 7.51 4.15
C LEU A 358 28.57 6.62 3.65
N GLY A 359 28.09 6.88 2.43
CA GLY A 359 27.20 5.98 1.71
C GLY A 359 27.93 4.68 1.37
N ARG A 360 27.19 3.57 1.32
CA ARG A 360 27.71 2.27 0.88
C ARG A 360 27.69 2.12 -0.63
#